data_AF-A7VSB9-F1
#
_entry.id   AF-A7VSB9-F1
#
_cell.length_a   1.000
_cell.length_b   1.000
_cell.length_c   1.000
_cell.angle_alpha   90.00
_cell.angle_beta   90.00
_cell.angle_gamma   90.00
#
_symmetry.space_group_name_H-M   'P 1'
#
loop_
_entity.id
_entity.type
_entity.pdbx_description
1 polymer ?
#
loop_
_entity_poly.entity_id
_entity_poly.type
_entity_poly.pdbx_seq_one_letter_code
_entity_poly.pdbx_strand_id
1 'polypeptide(L)'
;MNALAMWTPAFIIGYLLTLAVSITGSVMVGLAVYNDAKSKMSLNAVMWAMLVGILGWIPGIVYLCVRNKPLERIYACYSCGWGNPLSARQCRRCGAGLYYPTEETARLQKKAKAFLIIGLVLWGLAAIGEIFMIAHMIQTVMAPILEGLHW
;
A
#
# COMPACT_ATOMS: atom_id res chain seq x y z
N MET A 1 -19.74 29.85 23.76
CA MET A 1 -19.26 28.47 23.98
C MET A 1 -17.75 28.43 23.84
N ASN A 2 -17.04 27.76 24.75
CA ASN A 2 -15.56 27.74 24.74
C ASN A 2 -15.06 26.69 23.74
N ALA A 3 -14.43 27.13 22.66
CA ALA A 3 -13.72 26.25 21.70
C ALA A 3 -12.66 25.35 22.38
N LEU A 4 -12.26 25.68 23.61
CA LEU A 4 -11.36 24.88 24.46
C LEU A 4 -11.99 23.57 24.97
N ALA A 5 -13.33 23.47 25.06
CA ALA A 5 -14.00 22.23 25.46
C ALA A 5 -14.03 21.17 24.34
N MET A 6 -13.76 21.56 23.09
CA MET A 6 -13.68 20.67 21.92
C MET A 6 -12.44 19.77 21.95
N TRP A 7 -11.33 20.31 22.46
CA TRP A 7 -10.03 19.63 22.55
C TRP A 7 -9.88 18.94 23.89
N THR A 8 -10.86 18.13 24.29
CA THR A 8 -10.68 17.29 25.46
C THR A 8 -9.43 16.41 25.24
N PRO A 9 -8.66 16.11 26.30
CA PRO A 9 -7.52 15.20 26.18
C PRO A 9 -7.90 13.88 25.49
N ALA A 10 -9.12 13.38 25.73
CA ALA A 10 -9.65 12.19 25.08
C ALA A 10 -9.78 12.33 23.55
N PHE A 11 -10.30 13.47 23.06
CA PHE A 11 -10.41 13.71 21.62
C PHE A 11 -9.04 13.81 20.95
N ILE A 12 -8.09 14.53 21.57
CA ILE A 12 -6.71 14.63 21.06
C ILE A 12 -6.06 13.24 20.99
N ILE A 13 -6.18 12.44 22.06
CA ILE A 13 -5.64 11.09 22.10
C ILE A 13 -6.26 10.23 20.99
N GLY A 14 -7.58 10.28 20.84
CA GLY A 14 -8.29 9.56 19.78
C GLY A 14 -7.77 9.94 18.39
N TYR A 15 -7.64 11.24 18.11
CA TYR A 15 -7.12 11.74 16.84
C TYR A 15 -5.70 11.26 16.56
N LEU A 16 -4.80 11.35 17.55
CA LEU A 16 -3.42 10.89 17.41
C LEU A 16 -3.32 9.38 17.17
N LEU A 17 -4.19 8.58 17.82
CA LEU A 17 -4.26 7.14 17.59
C LEU A 17 -4.74 6.82 16.17
N THR A 18 -5.79 7.49 15.69
CA THR A 18 -6.29 7.34 14.32
C THR A 18 -5.21 7.71 13.30
N LEU A 19 -4.50 8.82 13.53
CA LEU A 19 -3.38 9.24 12.69
C LEU A 19 -2.25 8.20 12.68
N ALA A 20 -1.86 7.66 13.84
CA ALA A 20 -0.83 6.63 13.92
C ALA A 20 -1.23 5.34 13.16
N VAL A 21 -2.50 4.94 13.25
CA VAL A 21 -3.05 3.80 12.49
C VAL A 21 -2.99 4.06 10.99
N SER A 22 -3.37 5.27 10.54
CA SER A 22 -3.33 5.67 9.13
C SER A 22 -1.90 5.68 8.55
N ILE A 23 -0.94 6.23 9.30
CA ILE A 23 0.48 6.22 8.93
C ILE A 23 0.99 4.78 8.83
N THR A 24 0.69 3.95 9.83
CA THR A 24 1.09 2.54 9.84
C THR A 24 0.49 1.80 8.64
N GLY A 25 -0.78 2.01 8.35
CA GLY A 25 -1.45 1.46 7.18
C GLY A 25 -0.72 1.84 5.88
N SER A 26 -0.37 3.11 5.73
CA SER A 26 0.34 3.62 4.56
C SER A 26 1.75 3.02 4.40
N VAL A 27 2.49 2.88 5.50
CA VAL A 27 3.78 2.17 5.52
C VAL A 27 3.62 0.71 5.08
N MET A 28 2.60 0.01 5.56
CA MET A 28 2.34 -1.38 5.17
C MET A 28 2.01 -1.50 3.69
N VAL A 29 1.21 -0.59 3.13
CA VAL A 29 0.92 -0.58 1.68
C VAL A 29 2.20 -0.28 0.87
N GLY A 30 3.04 0.65 1.31
CA GLY A 30 4.34 0.93 0.70
C GLY A 30 5.27 -0.31 0.71
N LEU A 31 5.35 -1.01 1.84
CA LEU A 31 6.09 -2.28 1.96
C LEU A 31 5.50 -3.38 1.07
N ALA A 32 4.17 -3.43 0.92
CA ALA A 32 3.53 -4.37 0.02
C ALA A 32 3.99 -4.16 -1.44
N VAL A 33 3.99 -2.89 -1.88
CA VAL A 33 4.47 -2.51 -3.22
C VAL A 33 5.96 -2.78 -3.39
N TYR A 34 6.77 -2.49 -2.37
CA TYR A 34 8.20 -2.82 -2.40
C TYR A 34 8.45 -4.32 -2.65
N ASN A 35 7.81 -5.17 -1.85
CA ASN A 35 7.99 -6.63 -1.94
C ASN A 35 7.42 -7.17 -3.27
N ASP A 36 6.29 -6.65 -3.75
CA ASP A 36 5.73 -7.01 -5.06
C ASP A 36 6.67 -6.61 -6.20
N ALA A 37 7.21 -5.39 -6.17
CA ALA A 37 8.13 -4.88 -7.18
C ALA A 37 9.46 -5.66 -7.19
N LYS A 38 9.98 -6.01 -6.01
CA LYS A 38 11.17 -6.87 -5.88
C LYS A 38 10.92 -8.28 -6.37
N SER A 39 9.74 -8.86 -6.12
CA SER A 39 9.37 -10.18 -6.66
C SER A 39 9.35 -10.20 -8.19
N LYS A 40 9.18 -9.02 -8.81
CA LYS A 40 9.20 -8.79 -10.26
C LYS A 40 10.54 -8.26 -10.76
N MET A 41 11.60 -8.28 -9.94
CA MET A 41 12.95 -7.81 -10.30
C MET A 41 13.00 -6.36 -10.79
N SER A 42 12.08 -5.51 -10.32
CA SER A 42 12.06 -4.08 -10.65
C SER A 42 13.25 -3.35 -10.04
N LEU A 43 13.97 -2.56 -10.84
CA LEU A 43 15.04 -1.66 -10.36
C LEU A 43 14.48 -0.50 -9.53
N ASN A 44 13.24 -0.10 -9.82
CA ASN A 44 12.59 1.07 -9.22
C ASN A 44 11.69 0.70 -8.03
N ALA A 45 11.94 -0.44 -7.37
CA ALA A 45 11.09 -0.94 -6.29
C ALA A 45 10.96 0.07 -5.12
N VAL A 46 12.06 0.73 -4.75
CA VAL A 46 12.06 1.76 -3.68
C VAL A 46 11.25 2.98 -4.08
N MET A 47 11.41 3.47 -5.31
CA MET A 47 10.64 4.60 -5.84
C MET A 47 9.14 4.33 -5.75
N TRP A 48 8.69 3.16 -6.21
CA TRP A 48 7.28 2.79 -6.14
C TRP A 48 6.77 2.68 -4.71
N ALA A 49 7.56 2.08 -3.82
CA ALA A 49 7.20 1.97 -2.40
C ALA A 49 7.01 3.34 -1.74
N MET A 50 7.90 4.30 -2.02
CA MET A 50 7.83 5.65 -1.49
C MET A 50 6.64 6.44 -2.05
N LEU A 51 6.41 6.36 -3.37
CA LEU A 51 5.28 7.01 -4.01
C LEU A 51 3.96 6.52 -3.41
N VAL A 52 3.81 5.22 -3.24
CA VAL A 52 2.57 4.63 -2.70
C VAL A 52 2.43 4.86 -1.19
N GLY A 53 3.52 4.69 -0.43
CA GLY A 53 3.49 4.86 1.02
C GLY A 53 3.26 6.30 1.48
N ILE A 54 3.60 7.30 0.66
CA ILE A 54 3.48 8.72 1.01
C ILE A 54 2.29 9.38 0.32
N LEU A 55 2.12 9.17 -1.00
CA LEU A 55 1.07 9.83 -1.78
C LEU A 55 -0.20 8.97 -1.91
N GLY A 56 -0.21 7.76 -1.33
CA GLY A 56 -1.39 6.91 -1.20
C GLY A 56 -1.77 6.13 -2.46
N TRP A 57 -3.06 5.97 -2.67
CA TRP A 57 -3.61 4.99 -3.62
C TRP A 57 -3.46 5.37 -5.10
N ILE A 58 -3.40 6.67 -5.44
CA ILE A 58 -3.26 7.13 -6.84
C ILE A 58 -2.00 6.50 -7.50
N PRO A 59 -0.78 6.70 -6.97
CA PRO A 59 0.39 6.00 -7.52
C PRO A 59 0.33 4.48 -7.32
N GLY A 60 -0.44 3.98 -6.35
CA GLY A 60 -0.67 2.55 -6.16
C GLY A 60 -1.39 1.92 -7.34
N ILE A 61 -2.45 2.57 -7.83
CA ILE A 61 -3.18 2.14 -9.02
C ILE A 61 -2.29 2.23 -10.26
N VAL A 62 -1.57 3.34 -10.43
CA VAL A 62 -0.60 3.50 -11.54
C VAL A 62 0.44 2.39 -11.52
N TYR A 63 1.00 2.08 -10.35
CA TYR A 63 1.93 0.97 -10.17
C TYR A 63 1.31 -0.35 -10.63
N LEU A 64 0.08 -0.66 -10.22
CA LEU A 64 -0.61 -1.89 -10.63
C LEU A 64 -0.79 -1.99 -12.16
N CYS A 65 -1.03 -0.86 -12.83
CA CYS A 65 -1.14 -0.81 -14.29
C CYS A 65 0.20 -1.06 -14.99
N VAL A 66 1.31 -0.56 -14.44
CA VAL A 66 2.63 -0.60 -15.10
C VAL A 66 3.57 -1.70 -14.60
N ARG A 67 3.28 -2.35 -13.48
CA ARG A 67 4.16 -3.37 -12.87
C ARG A 67 4.34 -4.64 -13.71
N ASN A 68 3.46 -4.86 -14.69
CA ASN A 68 3.48 -6.04 -15.57
C ASN A 68 4.13 -5.76 -16.92
N LYS A 69 5.02 -4.76 -17.03
CA LYS A 69 5.83 -4.62 -18.25
C LYS A 69 6.54 -5.95 -18.56
N PRO A 70 6.39 -6.50 -19.78
CA PRO A 70 7.14 -7.68 -20.18
C PRO A 70 8.62 -7.34 -20.03
N LEU A 71 9.31 -8.03 -19.11
CA LEU A 71 10.68 -7.72 -18.79
C LEU A 71 11.55 -7.85 -20.04
N GLU A 72 12.05 -6.72 -20.56
CA GLU A 72 13.19 -6.64 -21.47
C GLU A 72 14.48 -7.05 -20.75
N ARG A 73 14.55 -8.31 -20.32
CA ARG A 73 15.79 -8.93 -19.89
C ARG A 73 15.79 -10.37 -20.39
N ILE A 74 16.79 -10.71 -21.17
CA ILE A 74 17.05 -12.06 -21.64
C ILE A 74 17.77 -12.80 -20.50
N TYR A 75 17.29 -13.97 -20.08
CA TYR A 75 17.96 -14.82 -19.10
C TYR A 75 18.55 -16.03 -19.81
N ALA A 76 19.74 -16.44 -19.36
CA ALA A 76 20.41 -17.62 -19.88
C ALA A 76 19.75 -18.89 -19.32
N CYS A 77 19.49 -19.86 -20.18
CA CYS A 77 19.02 -21.19 -19.79
C CYS A 77 20.09 -21.89 -18.95
N TYR A 78 19.72 -22.42 -17.78
CA TYR A 78 20.63 -23.17 -16.91
C TYR A 78 21.17 -24.46 -17.56
N SER A 79 20.42 -25.04 -18.49
CA SER A 79 20.75 -26.32 -19.14
C SER A 79 21.64 -26.14 -20.37
N CYS A 80 21.42 -25.11 -21.19
CA CYS A 80 22.11 -24.97 -22.48
C CYS A 80 22.71 -23.57 -22.73
N GLY A 81 22.67 -22.67 -21.74
CA GLY A 81 23.22 -21.31 -21.82
C GLY A 81 22.50 -20.36 -22.78
N TRP A 82 21.43 -20.80 -23.44
CA TRP A 82 20.73 -20.00 -24.45
C TRP A 82 19.97 -18.83 -23.82
N GLY A 83 20.09 -17.65 -24.40
CA GLY A 83 19.33 -16.47 -23.98
C GLY A 83 17.86 -16.61 -24.35
N ASN A 84 16.97 -16.58 -23.37
CA ASN A 84 15.52 -16.60 -23.56
C ASN A 84 14.90 -15.32 -22.99
N PRO A 85 13.83 -14.79 -23.60
CA PRO A 85 13.12 -13.63 -23.05
C PRO A 85 12.39 -14.03 -21.77
N LEU A 86 12.45 -13.26 -20.67
CA LEU A 86 11.89 -13.63 -19.34
C LEU A 86 10.42 -14.12 -19.32
N SER A 87 9.65 -13.89 -20.38
CA SER A 87 8.30 -14.46 -20.59
C SER A 87 8.29 -15.94 -20.99
N ALA A 88 9.43 -16.49 -21.43
CA ALA A 88 9.53 -17.86 -21.89
C ALA A 88 9.50 -18.85 -20.72
N ARG A 89 8.47 -19.68 -20.68
CA ARG A 89 8.35 -20.76 -19.69
C ARG A 89 9.25 -21.95 -19.99
N GLN A 90 9.72 -22.05 -21.23
CA GLN A 90 10.59 -23.12 -21.72
C GLN A 90 11.68 -22.54 -22.62
N CYS A 91 12.85 -23.19 -22.62
CA CYS A 91 13.96 -22.82 -23.48
C CYS A 91 13.61 -23.11 -24.93
N ARG A 92 13.67 -22.10 -25.80
CA ARG A 92 13.45 -22.30 -27.24
C ARG A 92 14.45 -23.27 -27.86
N ARG A 93 15.64 -23.41 -27.27
CA ARG A 93 16.69 -24.30 -27.77
C ARG A 93 16.63 -25.73 -27.23
N CYS A 94 16.61 -25.92 -25.90
CA CYS A 94 16.67 -27.26 -25.31
C CYS A 94 15.36 -27.73 -24.64
N GLY A 95 14.30 -26.92 -24.63
CA GLY A 95 13.02 -27.26 -24.00
C GLY A 95 13.01 -27.23 -22.46
N ALA A 96 14.15 -26.98 -21.80
CA ALA A 96 14.23 -26.90 -20.34
C ALA A 96 13.25 -25.84 -19.77
N GLY A 97 12.63 -26.10 -18.62
CA GLY A 97 11.76 -25.15 -17.94
C GLY A 97 12.53 -23.90 -17.51
N LEU A 98 11.98 -22.73 -17.76
CA LEU A 98 12.76 -21.49 -17.75
C LEU A 98 12.17 -20.32 -16.93
N TYR A 99 11.06 -20.53 -16.24
CA TYR A 99 10.60 -19.63 -15.20
C TYR A 99 10.45 -20.49 -13.95
N TYR A 100 11.41 -20.39 -13.03
CA TYR A 100 11.22 -20.89 -11.68
C TYR A 100 10.87 -19.69 -10.80
N PRO A 101 9.66 -19.61 -10.22
CA PRO A 101 9.50 -18.82 -9.02
C PRO A 101 10.50 -19.38 -8.01
N THR A 102 11.57 -18.64 -7.73
CA THR A 102 12.50 -19.01 -6.67
C THR A 102 11.73 -18.97 -5.34
N GLU A 103 12.15 -19.77 -4.35
CA GLU A 103 11.57 -19.69 -3.01
C GLU A 103 11.58 -18.25 -2.46
N GLU A 104 12.59 -17.46 -2.85
CA GLU A 104 12.68 -16.05 -2.53
C GLU A 104 11.56 -15.22 -3.15
N THR A 105 11.27 -15.39 -4.45
CA THR A 105 10.16 -14.66 -5.11
C THR A 105 8.80 -15.03 -4.52
N ALA A 106 8.56 -16.31 -4.21
CA ALA A 106 7.34 -16.77 -3.55
C ALA A 106 7.21 -16.17 -2.15
N ARG A 107 8.31 -16.12 -1.38
CA ARG A 107 8.36 -15.48 -0.06
C ARG A 107 8.04 -13.98 -0.15
N LEU A 108 8.58 -13.27 -1.15
CA LEU A 108 8.31 -11.86 -1.37
C LEU A 108 6.84 -11.60 -1.73
N GLN A 109 6.25 -12.43 -2.61
CA GLN A 109 4.82 -12.34 -2.94
C GLN A 109 3.93 -12.59 -1.73
N LYS A 110 4.29 -13.57 -0.87
CA LYS A 110 3.58 -13.84 0.37
C LYS A 110 3.65 -12.66 1.34
N LYS A 111 4.83 -12.05 1.50
CA LYS A 111 5.01 -10.82 2.28
C LYS A 111 4.21 -9.66 1.70
N ALA A 112 4.26 -9.45 0.39
CA ALA A 112 3.50 -8.40 -0.29
C ALA A 112 2.00 -8.54 -0.02
N LYS A 113 1.45 -9.75 -0.16
CA LYS A 113 0.04 -10.03 0.13
C LYS A 113 -0.31 -9.77 1.61
N ALA A 114 0.54 -10.23 2.54
CA ALA A 114 0.31 -10.02 3.96
C ALA A 114 0.30 -8.53 4.32
N PHE A 115 1.31 -7.77 3.88
CA PHE A 115 1.38 -6.33 4.12
C PHE A 115 0.24 -5.57 3.45
N LEU A 116 -0.19 -5.96 2.26
CA LEU A 116 -1.33 -5.34 1.59
C LEU A 116 -2.62 -5.53 2.40
N ILE A 117 -2.88 -6.76 2.88
CA ILE A 117 -4.07 -7.06 3.69
C ILE A 117 -4.03 -6.27 5.00
N ILE A 118 -2.90 -6.30 5.72
CA ILE A 118 -2.75 -5.54 6.97
C ILE A 118 -2.94 -4.05 6.72
N GLY A 119 -2.30 -3.50 5.68
CA GLY A 119 -2.40 -2.09 5.31
C GLY A 119 -3.84 -1.68 4.99
N LEU A 120 -4.59 -2.49 4.24
CA LEU A 120 -6.00 -2.25 3.93
C LEU A 120 -6.89 -2.28 5.18
N VAL A 121 -6.66 -3.22 6.09
CA VAL A 121 -7.39 -3.30 7.36
C VAL A 121 -7.13 -2.05 8.21
N LEU A 122 -5.87 -1.64 8.35
CA LEU A 122 -5.52 -0.43 9.10
C LEU A 122 -6.11 0.83 8.46
N TRP A 123 -6.08 0.95 7.13
CA TRP A 123 -6.73 2.04 6.41
C TRP A 123 -8.25 2.06 6.64
N GLY A 124 -8.91 0.90 6.63
CA GLY A 124 -10.33 0.79 6.92
C GLY A 124 -10.67 1.23 8.35
N LEU A 125 -9.88 0.79 9.34
CA LEU A 125 -10.03 1.21 10.73
C LEU A 125 -9.79 2.71 10.92
N ALA A 126 -8.76 3.26 10.26
CA ALA A 126 -8.48 4.69 10.29
C ALA A 126 -9.65 5.50 9.70
N ALA A 127 -10.17 5.10 8.54
CA ALA A 127 -11.31 5.77 7.89
C ALA A 127 -12.56 5.77 8.77
N ILE A 128 -12.87 4.66 9.43
CA ILE A 128 -13.98 4.60 10.40
C ILE A 128 -13.73 5.54 11.58
N GLY A 129 -12.50 5.56 12.11
CA GLY A 129 -12.10 6.47 13.17
C GLY A 129 -12.23 7.94 12.78
N GLU A 130 -11.77 8.31 11.59
CA GLU A 130 -11.90 9.69 11.05
C GLU A 130 -13.36 10.10 10.90
N ILE A 131 -14.23 9.23 10.35
CA ILE A 131 -15.66 9.50 10.22
C ILE A 131 -16.30 9.73 11.59
N PHE A 132 -15.99 8.89 12.58
CA PHE A 132 -16.49 9.04 13.94
C PHE A 132 -16.05 10.37 14.57
N MET A 133 -14.78 10.73 14.42
CA MET A 133 -14.22 11.98 14.95
C MET A 133 -14.87 13.21 14.30
N ILE A 134 -15.07 13.18 12.98
CA ILE A 134 -15.78 14.25 12.26
C ILE A 134 -17.23 14.36 12.75
N ALA A 135 -17.96 13.23 12.84
CA ALA A 135 -19.34 13.23 13.32
C ALA A 135 -19.45 13.82 14.74
N HIS A 136 -18.53 13.46 15.63
CA HIS A 136 -18.47 14.00 16.98
C HIS A 136 -18.18 15.51 16.98
N MET A 137 -17.27 15.98 16.12
CA MET A 137 -16.99 17.41 15.96
C MET A 137 -18.23 18.18 15.47
N ILE A 138 -18.96 17.64 14.50
CA ILE A 138 -20.19 18.26 13.99
C ILE A 138 -21.23 18.43 15.11
N GLN A 139 -21.46 17.38 15.91
CA GLN A 139 -22.44 17.40 17.00
C GLN A 139 -22.05 18.36 18.13
N THR A 140 -20.77 18.42 18.48
CA THR A 140 -20.30 19.22 19.63
C THR A 140 -20.12 20.70 19.29
N VAL A 141 -19.91 21.03 18.02
CA VAL A 141 -19.55 22.40 17.59
C VAL A 141 -20.61 23.00 16.68
N MET A 142 -20.96 22.34 15.57
CA MET A 142 -21.83 22.97 14.57
C MET A 142 -23.29 22.97 14.99
N ALA A 143 -23.79 21.90 15.60
CA ALA A 143 -25.19 21.83 16.01
C ALA A 143 -25.58 22.94 17.02
N PRO A 144 -24.80 23.21 18.08
CA PRO A 144 -25.12 24.29 19.01
C PRO A 144 -24.90 25.70 18.41
N ILE A 145 -23.96 25.87 17.47
CA ILE A 145 -23.74 27.15 16.78
C ILE A 145 -24.94 27.47 15.87
N LEU A 146 -25.43 26.47 15.12
CA LEU A 146 -26.63 26.61 14.29
C LEU A 146 -27.84 26.95 15.13
N GLU A 147 -28.09 26.21 16.22
CA GLU A 147 -29.17 26.53 17.17
C GLU A 147 -29.00 27.93 17.76
N GLY A 148 -27.78 28.35 18.10
CA GLY A 148 -27.49 29.70 18.62
C GLY A 148 -27.69 30.85 17.62
N LEU A 149 -27.71 30.58 16.31
CA LEU A 149 -27.95 31.57 15.24
C LEU A 149 -29.44 31.79 14.95
N HIS A 150 -30.32 30.95 15.49
CA HIS A 150 -31.77 31.05 15.32
C HIS A 150 -32.47 31.88 16.41
N TRP A 151 -31.72 32.58 17.26
CA TRP A 151 -32.23 33.55 18.26
C TRP A 151 -31.82 34.97 17.89
#